data_AF-W1P612-F1
#
_entry.id   AF-W1P612-F1
#
_cell.length_a   1.000
_cell.length_b   1.000
_cell.length_c   1.000
_cell.angle_alpha   90.00
_cell.angle_beta   90.00
_cell.angle_gamma   90.00
#
_symmetry.space_group_name_H-M   'P 1'
#
loop_
_entity.id
_entity.type
_entity.pdbx_description
1 polymer ?
#
loop_
_entity_poly.entity_id
_entity_poly.type
_entity_poly.pdbx_seq_one_letter_code
_entity_poly.pdbx_strand_id
1 'polypeptide(L)'
;MSGRLQIDLAKGYLKQFESFTCSCIQMNTQKQKISGGHLLRFDPWDNTQYIATTSFLLAAYAKWMVLNNQKLNCDAGTVDAPHVLDFAKNQVHITSIA
;
A
#
# COMPACT_ATOMS: atom_id res chain seq x y z
N MET A 1 15.48 28.40 4.17
CA MET A 1 14.61 27.72 5.15
C MET A 1 13.42 27.00 4.50
N SER A 2 12.73 27.58 3.52
CA SER A 2 11.56 26.95 2.85
C SER A 2 11.81 25.55 2.27
N GLY A 3 12.95 25.31 1.59
CA GLY A 3 13.23 24.01 0.96
C GLY A 3 13.45 22.84 1.94
N ARG A 4 13.97 23.09 3.15
CA ARG A 4 14.13 22.04 4.18
C ARG A 4 12.77 21.56 4.69
N LEU A 5 11.86 22.50 4.93
CA LEU A 5 10.50 22.21 5.38
C LEU A 5 9.75 21.31 4.39
N GLN A 6 9.89 21.55 3.08
CA GLN A 6 9.25 20.73 2.05
C GLN A 6 9.79 19.28 2.01
N ILE A 7 11.10 19.10 2.18
CA ILE A 7 11.72 17.78 2.23
C ILE A 7 11.23 17.00 3.45
N ASP A 8 11.17 17.64 4.61
CA ASP A 8 10.70 17.02 5.85
C ASP A 8 9.22 16.64 5.75
N LEU A 9 8.41 17.49 5.12
CA LEU A 9 7.01 17.21 4.85
C LEU A 9 6.83 16.00 3.91
N ALA A 10 7.58 15.94 2.82
CA ALA A 10 7.53 14.82 1.87
C ALA A 10 7.91 13.49 2.54
N LYS A 11 8.95 13.49 3.38
CA LYS A 11 9.33 12.32 4.19
C LYS A 11 8.23 11.89 5.15
N GLY A 12 7.56 12.86 5.77
CA GLY A 12 6.42 12.60 6.65
C GLY A 12 5.26 11.92 5.93
N TYR A 13 4.94 12.35 4.71
CA TYR A 13 3.91 11.69 3.88
C TYR A 13 4.33 10.30 3.42
N LEU A 14 5.59 10.13 3.00
CA LEU A 14 6.10 8.82 2.60
C LEU A 14 5.99 7.82 3.75
N LYS A 15 6.41 8.21 4.96
CA LYS A 15 6.32 7.33 6.14
C LYS A 15 4.88 6.91 6.47
N GLN A 16 3.93 7.82 6.36
CA GLN A 16 2.51 7.50 6.55
C GLN A 16 2.01 6.51 5.50
N PHE A 17 2.40 6.74 4.24
CA PHE A 17 2.04 5.87 3.13
C PHE A 17 2.67 4.47 3.24
N GLU A 18 3.91 4.37 3.71
CA GLU A 18 4.58 3.10 4.01
C GLU A 18 3.86 2.31 5.09
N SER A 19 3.45 2.98 6.18
CA SER A 19 2.65 2.35 7.25
C SER A 19 1.30 1.85 6.74
N PHE A 20 0.62 2.65 5.91
CA PHE A 20 -0.62 2.26 5.24
C PHE A 20 -0.42 1.07 4.30
N THR A 21 0.67 1.07 3.53
CA THR A 21 1.05 -0.05 2.65
C THR A 21 1.23 -1.33 3.46
N CYS A 22 2.01 -1.29 4.54
CA CYS A 22 2.20 -2.41 5.47
C CYS A 22 0.88 -2.91 6.06
N SER A 23 -0.04 -1.99 6.39
CA SER A 23 -1.37 -2.33 6.90
C SER A 23 -2.20 -3.09 5.86
N CYS A 24 -2.20 -2.64 4.61
CA CYS A 24 -2.92 -3.28 3.50
C CYS A 24 -2.42 -4.70 3.24
N ILE A 25 -1.10 -4.87 3.12
CA ILE A 25 -0.46 -6.18 2.85
C ILE A 25 -0.36 -7.09 4.09
N GLN A 26 -1.05 -6.74 5.19
CA GLN A 26 -1.16 -7.55 6.41
C GLN A 26 0.17 -7.75 7.18
N MET A 27 1.15 -6.87 6.97
CA MET A 27 2.49 -6.90 7.58
C MET A 27 2.67 -5.90 8.73
N ASN A 28 1.61 -5.18 9.12
CA ASN A 28 1.63 -4.24 10.25
C ASN A 28 0.86 -4.80 11.45
N THR A 29 1.08 -4.26 12.66
CA THR A 29 0.29 -4.60 13.85
C THR A 29 -1.19 -4.20 13.68
N GLN A 30 -1.42 -2.99 13.17
CA GLN A 30 -2.75 -2.53 12.76
C GLN A 30 -2.97 -2.83 11.27
N LYS A 31 -3.75 -3.88 10.99
CA LYS A 31 -4.00 -4.37 9.63
C LYS A 31 -5.30 -3.80 9.06
N GLN A 32 -5.31 -3.53 7.76
CA GLN A 32 -6.53 -3.16 7.05
C GLN A 32 -7.47 -4.37 7.05
N LYS A 33 -8.77 -4.13 7.20
CA LYS A 33 -9.77 -5.21 7.17
C LYS A 33 -9.76 -5.90 5.82
N ILE A 34 -9.96 -7.21 5.85
CA ILE A 34 -10.08 -8.06 4.67
C ILE A 34 -11.42 -8.81 4.74
N SER A 35 -12.14 -8.91 3.62
CA SER A 35 -13.32 -9.78 3.44
C SER A 35 -12.95 -11.06 2.68
N GLY A 36 -13.91 -11.97 2.51
CA GLY A 36 -13.71 -13.25 1.83
C GLY A 36 -12.90 -13.13 0.53
N GLY A 37 -12.02 -14.10 0.29
CA GLY A 37 -11.14 -14.11 -0.88
C GLY A 37 -9.89 -13.22 -0.77
N HIS A 38 -9.57 -12.67 0.41
CA HIS A 38 -8.45 -11.73 0.63
C HIS A 38 -8.64 -10.33 0.02
N LEU A 39 -9.89 -9.89 -0.15
CA LEU A 39 -10.22 -8.57 -0.67
C LEU A 39 -10.15 -7.50 0.44
N LEU A 40 -9.46 -6.39 0.21
CA LEU A 40 -9.41 -5.26 1.12
C LEU A 40 -10.81 -4.68 1.35
N ARG A 41 -11.09 -4.28 2.59
CA ARG A 41 -12.34 -3.65 2.98
C ARG A 41 -12.09 -2.33 3.70
N PHE A 42 -12.48 -1.23 3.07
CA PHE A 42 -12.40 0.13 3.60
C PHE A 42 -13.77 0.62 4.06
N ASP A 43 -14.79 0.42 3.22
CA ASP A 43 -16.13 0.94 3.43
C ASP A 43 -17.19 -0.13 3.05
N PRO A 44 -18.38 -0.17 3.69
CA PRO A 44 -19.43 -1.09 3.31
C PRO A 44 -20.13 -0.82 1.96
N TRP A 45 -20.15 0.41 1.45
CA TRP A 45 -21.00 0.80 0.31
C TRP A 45 -20.27 0.95 -1.02
N ASP A 46 -19.09 1.57 -1.03
CA ASP A 46 -18.31 1.81 -2.27
C ASP A 46 -16.88 1.30 -2.14
N ASN A 47 -16.74 0.07 -1.65
CA ASN A 47 -15.44 -0.52 -1.36
C ASN A 47 -14.54 -0.63 -2.61
N THR A 48 -15.15 -0.87 -3.77
CA THR A 48 -14.46 -1.10 -5.04
C THR A 48 -13.65 0.13 -5.48
N GLN A 49 -14.18 1.34 -5.31
CA GLN A 49 -13.44 2.56 -5.61
C GLN A 49 -12.16 2.69 -4.75
N TYR A 50 -12.27 2.38 -3.45
CA TYR A 50 -11.13 2.40 -2.53
C TYR A 50 -10.10 1.32 -2.86
N ILE A 51 -10.55 0.11 -3.21
CA ILE A 51 -9.66 -0.99 -3.60
C ILE A 51 -8.91 -0.63 -4.88
N ALA A 52 -9.59 -0.10 -5.90
CA ALA A 52 -8.96 0.29 -7.17
C ALA A 52 -7.90 1.39 -6.95
N THR A 53 -8.25 2.43 -6.20
CA THR A 53 -7.33 3.53 -5.89
C THR A 53 -6.13 3.03 -5.08
N THR A 54 -6.37 2.20 -4.07
CA THR A 54 -5.31 1.59 -3.25
C THR A 54 -4.40 0.72 -4.10
N SER A 55 -4.95 -0.13 -4.97
CA SER A 55 -4.18 -1.00 -5.86
C SER A 55 -3.28 -0.19 -6.79
N PHE A 56 -3.78 0.92 -7.33
CA PHE A 56 -2.98 1.84 -8.14
C PHE A 56 -1.81 2.43 -7.33
N LEU A 57 -2.08 2.93 -6.12
CA LEU A 57 -1.04 3.50 -5.25
C LEU A 57 0.04 2.47 -4.88
N LEU A 58 -0.36 1.24 -4.54
CA LEU A 58 0.55 0.14 -4.23
C LEU A 58 1.42 -0.24 -5.42
N ALA A 59 0.85 -0.31 -6.63
CA ALA A 59 1.60 -0.59 -7.85
C ALA A 59 2.59 0.54 -8.19
N ALA A 60 2.17 1.79 -8.05
CA ALA A 60 3.04 2.96 -8.25
C ALA A 60 4.20 2.96 -7.24
N TYR A 61 3.91 2.62 -5.98
CA TYR A 61 4.92 2.52 -4.93
C TYR A 61 5.91 1.38 -5.16
N ALA A 62 5.43 0.20 -5.55
CA ALA A 62 6.31 -0.92 -5.92
C ALA A 62 7.26 -0.54 -7.06
N LYS A 63 6.76 0.17 -8.08
CA LYS A 63 7.61 0.71 -9.16
C LYS A 63 8.65 1.68 -8.61
N TRP A 64 8.27 2.59 -7.72
CA TRP A 64 9.19 3.54 -7.09
C TRP A 64 10.25 2.82 -6.25
N MET A 65 9.89 1.78 -5.50
CA MET A 65 10.82 0.96 -4.71
C MET A 65 11.90 0.34 -5.61
N VAL A 66 11.53 -0.24 -6.74
CA VAL A 66 12.48 -0.81 -7.72
C VAL A 66 13.44 0.27 -8.24
N LEU A 67 12.92 1.42 -8.68
CA LEU A 67 13.73 2.50 -9.25
C LEU A 67 14.73 3.10 -8.26
N ASN A 68 14.44 3.01 -6.95
CA ASN A 68 15.27 3.58 -5.90
C ASN A 68 16.02 2.51 -5.07
N ASN A 69 15.96 1.25 -5.49
CA ASN A 69 16.52 0.11 -4.77
C ASN A 69 16.11 0.08 -3.28
N GLN A 70 14.85 0.42 -3.00
CA GLN A 70 14.30 0.48 -1.66
C GLN A 70 13.55 -0.80 -1.30
N LYS A 71 13.54 -1.12 -0.02
CA LYS A 71 12.67 -2.13 0.59
C LYS A 71 11.75 -1.46 1.61
N LEU A 72 10.58 -2.05 1.83
CA LEU A 72 9.61 -1.56 2.79
C LEU A 72 9.82 -2.27 4.13
N ASN A 73 9.99 -1.52 5.22
CA ASN A 73 10.09 -2.10 6.55
C ASN A 73 8.75 -2.00 7.26
N CYS A 74 8.18 -3.16 7.61
CA CYS A 74 6.94 -3.28 8.37
C CYS A 74 7.20 -3.94 9.73
N ASP A 75 6.24 -3.87 10.65
CA ASP A 75 6.35 -4.50 11.98
C ASP A 75 6.63 -6.02 11.89
N ALA A 76 6.04 -6.71 10.91
CA ALA A 76 6.21 -8.15 10.70
C ALA A 76 7.48 -8.52 9.91
N GLY A 77 8.24 -7.54 9.42
CA GLY A 77 9.48 -7.75 8.66
C GLY A 77 9.62 -6.87 7.42
N THR A 78 10.70 -7.11 6.68
CA THR A 78 11.01 -6.37 5.45
C THR A 78 10.33 -7.01 4.24
N VAL A 79 9.73 -6.17 3.40
CA VAL A 79 8.96 -6.53 2.20
C VAL A 79 9.64 -5.95 0.97
N ASP A 80 9.72 -6.72 -0.10
CA ASP A 80 10.24 -6.28 -1.39
C ASP A 80 9.15 -5.77 -2.34
N ALA A 81 9.58 -5.09 -3.40
CA ALA A 81 8.64 -4.51 -4.37
C ALA A 81 7.75 -5.55 -5.07
N PRO A 82 8.24 -6.74 -5.47
CA PRO A 82 7.39 -7.79 -6.04
C PRO A 82 6.23 -8.18 -5.14
N HIS A 83 6.46 -8.35 -3.83
CA HIS A 83 5.38 -8.68 -2.90
C HIS A 83 4.28 -7.61 -2.89
N VAL A 84 4.65 -6.32 -2.82
CA VAL A 84 3.68 -5.20 -2.84
C VAL A 84 2.91 -5.18 -4.16
N LEU A 85 3.60 -5.40 -5.28
CA LEU A 85 2.98 -5.42 -6.61
C LEU A 85 2.02 -6.60 -6.79
N ASP A 86 2.38 -7.78 -6.32
CA ASP A 86 1.54 -8.97 -6.45
C ASP A 86 0.28 -8.87 -5.59
N PHE A 87 0.38 -8.25 -4.41
CA PHE A 87 -0.81 -7.89 -3.64
C PHE A 87 -1.73 -6.96 -4.43
N ALA A 88 -1.19 -5.91 -5.06
CA ALA A 88 -1.99 -4.97 -5.87
C ALA A 88 -2.68 -5.66 -7.05
N LYS A 89 -1.98 -6.56 -7.77
CA LYS A 89 -2.57 -7.36 -8.86
C LYS A 89 -3.71 -8.24 -8.36
N ASN A 90 -3.54 -8.90 -7.22
CA ASN A 90 -4.57 -9.75 -6.63
C ASN A 90 -5.83 -8.95 -6.31
N GLN A 91 -5.70 -7.75 -5.74
CA GLN A 91 -6.85 -6.88 -5.48
C GLN A 91 -7.60 -6.50 -6.76
N VAL A 92 -6.89 -6.12 -7.83
CA VAL A 92 -7.51 -5.82 -9.14
C VAL A 92 -8.23 -7.06 -9.69
N HIS A 93 -7.59 -8.23 -9.63
CA HIS A 93 -8.17 -9.47 -10.12
C HIS A 93 -9.46 -9.82 -9.37
N ILE A 94 -9.42 -9.85 -8.03
CA ILE A 94 -10.58 -10.19 -7.20
C ILE A 94 -11.72 -9.20 -7.40
N THR A 95 -11.41 -7.90 -7.50
CA THR A 95 -12.42 -6.86 -7.72
C THR A 95 -13.08 -6.98 -9.10
N SER A 96 -12.37 -7.51 -10.10
CA SER A 96 -12.93 -7.70 -11.46
C SER A 96 -13.83 -8.93 -11.58
N ILE A 97 -13.87 -9.80 -10.56
CA ILE A 97 -14.66 -11.04 -10.54
C ILE A 97 -15.74 -11.05 -9.43
N ALA A 98 -15.81 -10.00 -8.61
CA ALA A 98 -16.78 -9.83 -7.53
C ALA A 98 -17.98 -8.98 -7.98
#